data_AF-A0A955IJK2-F1
#
_entry.id   AF-A0A955IJK2-F1
#
_cell.length_a   1.000
_cell.length_b   1.000
_cell.length_c   1.000
_cell.angle_alpha   90.00
_cell.angle_beta   90.00
_cell.angle_gamma   90.00
#
_symmetry.space_group_name_H-M   'P 1'
#
loop_
_entity.id
_entity.type
_entity.pdbx_description
1 polymer ?
#
loop_
_entity_poly.entity_id
_entity_poly.type
_entity_poly.pdbx_seq_one_letter_code
_entity_poly.pdbx_strand_id
1 'polypeptide(L)'
;MAWSPSQRTRFLMAAKAAGWNDEQRYMAMRHCGCPLKAGKPSVTHPRNDNAGFERAMALAESCAGQRGERVPPPRGKQSWRQAETQQGERIKRLINEVAIEAERCLPARFDRYKLVQQTIDHCCGNDEPAFSGPTSGRNSIGGVQMYLDAGQLYRVLESLKAHVGRVLLEHGIRPRTFNVPASARRRVANQESAA
;
A
#
# COMPACT_ATOMS: atom_id res chain seq x y z
N MET A 1 -6.21 4.79 14.40
CA MET A 1 -5.52 5.02 15.68
C MET A 1 -4.03 5.00 15.44
N ALA A 2 -3.26 5.86 16.12
CA ALA A 2 -1.79 5.87 16.05
C ALA A 2 -1.19 4.57 16.62
N TRP A 3 0.04 4.24 16.25
CA TRP A 3 0.79 3.16 16.90
C TRP A 3 0.97 3.44 18.39
N SER A 4 0.65 2.45 19.22
CA SER A 4 0.85 2.51 20.67
C SER A 4 2.35 2.53 21.01
N PRO A 5 2.74 2.98 22.23
CA PRO A 5 4.12 2.90 22.68
C PRO A 5 4.70 1.48 22.58
N SER A 6 3.91 0.46 22.91
CA SER A 6 4.32 -0.94 22.79
C SER A 6 4.55 -1.39 21.35
N GLN A 7 3.71 -0.94 20.40
CA GLN A 7 3.91 -1.21 18.97
C GLN A 7 5.18 -0.53 18.44
N ARG A 8 5.44 0.72 18.86
CA ARG A 8 6.66 1.45 18.48
C ARG A 8 7.91 0.72 18.93
N THR A 9 7.96 0.30 20.20
CA THR A 9 9.09 -0.48 20.73
C THR A 9 9.26 -1.79 19.99
N ARG A 10 8.17 -2.52 19.73
CA ARG A 10 8.21 -3.79 19.00
C ARG A 10 8.75 -3.62 17.58
N PHE A 11 8.32 -2.58 16.86
CA PHE A 11 8.83 -2.28 15.53
C PHE A 11 10.33 -1.98 15.55
N LEU A 12 10.80 -1.17 16.51
CA LEU A 12 12.24 -0.86 16.63
C LEU A 12 13.08 -2.10 16.94
N MET A 13 12.59 -3.01 17.79
CA MET A 13 13.24 -4.30 18.03
C MET A 13 13.27 -5.17 16.77
N ALA A 14 12.17 -5.23 16.02
CA ALA A 14 12.10 -5.99 14.77
C ALA A 14 13.03 -5.41 13.69
N ALA A 15 13.10 -4.08 13.56
CA ALA A 15 14.02 -3.40 12.66
C ALA A 15 15.49 -3.71 13.02
N LYS A 16 15.82 -3.78 14.31
CA LYS A 16 17.15 -4.19 14.77
C LYS A 16 17.44 -5.65 14.39
N ALA A 17 16.50 -6.57 14.61
CA ALA A 17 16.64 -7.98 14.21
C ALA A 17 16.80 -8.14 12.68
N ALA A 18 16.08 -7.31 11.91
CA ALA A 18 16.23 -7.22 10.46
C ALA A 18 17.57 -6.60 10.00
N GLY A 19 18.37 -6.06 10.92
CA GLY A 19 19.63 -5.39 10.61
C GLY A 19 19.45 -4.05 9.90
N TRP A 20 18.28 -3.42 10.00
CA TRP A 20 18.00 -2.15 9.33
C TRP A 20 18.68 -0.99 10.03
N ASN A 21 19.37 -0.16 9.24
CA ASN A 21 19.76 1.18 9.66
C ASN A 21 18.56 2.15 9.61
N ASP A 22 18.78 3.40 10.01
CA ASP A 22 17.72 4.41 10.05
C ASP A 22 17.08 4.64 8.68
N GLU A 23 17.87 4.65 7.61
CA GLU A 23 17.41 4.88 6.24
C GLU A 23 16.56 3.71 5.74
N GLN A 24 17.02 2.47 5.90
CA GLN A 24 16.28 1.25 5.56
C GLN A 24 14.97 1.16 6.33
N ARG A 25 14.98 1.52 7.62
CA ARG A 25 13.76 1.61 8.43
C ARG A 25 12.78 2.62 7.84
N TYR A 26 13.25 3.79 7.42
CA TYR A 26 12.39 4.80 6.79
C TYR A 26 11.87 4.32 5.43
N MET A 27 12.69 3.67 4.61
CA MET A 27 12.25 3.09 3.33
C MET A 27 11.17 2.04 3.55
N ALA A 28 11.37 1.10 4.48
CA ALA A 28 10.39 0.09 4.87
C ALA A 28 9.06 0.72 5.35
N MET A 29 9.14 1.71 6.25
CA MET A 29 7.93 2.39 6.73
C MET A 29 7.19 3.11 5.59
N ARG A 30 7.91 3.78 4.69
CA ARG A 30 7.33 4.46 3.53
C ARG A 30 6.65 3.46 2.60
N HIS A 31 7.31 2.33 2.31
CA HIS A 31 6.77 1.23 1.51
C HIS A 31 5.46 0.70 2.07
N CYS A 32 5.40 0.54 3.39
CA CYS A 32 4.21 0.06 4.09
C CYS A 32 3.09 1.11 4.23
N GLY A 33 3.25 2.30 3.65
CA GLY A 33 2.25 3.37 3.65
C GLY A 33 2.22 4.23 4.92
N CYS A 34 3.30 4.22 5.72
CA CYS A 34 3.39 5.09 6.89
C CYS A 34 3.49 6.57 6.46
N PRO A 35 2.67 7.47 7.02
CA PRO A 35 2.73 8.89 6.70
C PRO A 35 4.06 9.56 7.06
N LEU A 36 4.39 10.61 6.31
CA LEU A 36 5.61 11.41 6.49
C LEU A 36 5.42 12.50 7.56
N LYS A 37 6.38 12.62 8.48
CA LYS A 37 6.57 13.74 9.40
C LYS A 37 7.82 14.51 8.98
N ALA A 38 7.70 15.79 8.64
CA ALA A 38 8.84 16.60 8.17
C ALA A 38 9.64 15.92 7.02
N GLY A 39 8.92 15.33 6.06
CA GLY A 39 9.52 14.66 4.90
C GLY A 39 10.02 13.22 5.14
N LYS A 40 10.03 12.71 6.38
CA LYS A 40 10.47 11.33 6.69
C LYS A 40 9.39 10.55 7.45
N PRO A 41 9.20 9.25 7.20
CA PRO A 41 8.32 8.43 8.03
C PRO A 41 8.77 8.43 9.49
N SER A 42 7.82 8.45 10.42
CA SER A 42 8.12 8.43 11.86
C SER A 42 7.22 7.44 12.57
N VAL A 43 7.79 6.61 13.45
CA VAL A 43 7.02 5.66 14.29
C VAL A 43 6.05 6.37 15.23
N THR A 44 6.25 7.67 15.46
CA THR A 44 5.42 8.52 16.33
C THR A 44 4.31 9.26 15.57
N HIS A 45 4.21 9.11 14.24
CA HIS A 45 3.24 9.86 13.46
C HIS A 45 1.80 9.50 13.89
N PRO A 46 0.92 10.48 14.19
CA PRO A 46 -0.41 10.23 14.76
C PRO A 46 -1.36 9.47 13.82
N ARG A 47 -1.07 9.48 12.51
CA ARG A 47 -1.83 8.75 11.49
C ARG A 47 -1.25 7.38 11.12
N ASN A 48 -0.22 6.90 11.81
CA ASN A 48 0.26 5.53 11.61
C ASN A 48 -0.83 4.55 12.06
N ASP A 49 -1.34 3.74 11.15
CA ASP A 49 -2.42 2.80 11.42
C ASP A 49 -1.91 1.38 11.70
N ASN A 50 -2.77 0.53 12.27
CA ASN A 50 -2.40 -0.85 12.59
C ASN A 50 -2.08 -1.67 11.32
N ALA A 51 -2.68 -1.31 10.17
CA ALA A 51 -2.40 -1.98 8.91
C ALA A 51 -0.96 -1.71 8.44
N GLY A 52 -0.50 -0.44 8.49
CA GLY A 52 0.89 -0.09 8.22
C GLY A 52 1.86 -0.74 9.20
N PHE A 53 1.48 -0.92 10.47
CA PHE A 53 2.26 -1.65 11.45
C PHE A 53 2.45 -3.12 11.06
N GLU A 54 1.36 -3.84 10.76
CA GLU A 54 1.41 -5.25 10.39
C GLU A 54 2.28 -5.49 9.14
N ARG A 55 2.15 -4.63 8.13
CA ARG A 55 2.99 -4.69 6.92
C ARG A 55 4.47 -4.46 7.23
N ALA A 56 4.78 -3.44 8.04
CA ALA A 56 6.17 -3.13 8.40
C ALA A 56 6.82 -4.24 9.24
N MET A 57 6.04 -4.87 10.13
CA MET A 57 6.48 -6.01 10.92
C MET A 57 6.70 -7.27 10.06
N ALA A 58 5.85 -7.54 9.07
CA ALA A 58 6.01 -8.67 8.16
C ALA A 58 7.28 -8.53 7.31
N LEU A 59 7.56 -7.32 6.82
CA LEU A 59 8.79 -7.03 6.10
C LEU A 59 10.03 -7.25 6.99
N ALA A 60 9.99 -6.74 8.23
CA ALA A 60 11.06 -6.92 9.19
C ALA A 60 11.27 -8.40 9.58
N GLU A 61 10.19 -9.17 9.76
CA GLU A 61 10.23 -10.61 10.05
C GLU A 61 10.92 -11.37 8.90
N SER A 62 10.60 -11.05 7.65
CA SER A 62 11.23 -11.67 6.48
C SER A 62 12.73 -11.39 6.41
N CYS A 63 13.15 -10.13 6.61
CA CYS A 63 14.57 -9.76 6.62
C CYS A 63 15.32 -10.36 7.83
N ALA A 64 14.71 -10.40 9.01
CA ALA A 64 15.30 -11.03 10.19
C ALA A 64 15.54 -12.54 9.96
N GLY A 65 14.58 -13.23 9.35
CA GLY A 65 14.71 -14.66 9.03
C GLY A 65 15.89 -14.97 8.10
N GLN A 66 16.18 -14.11 7.12
CA GLN A 66 17.36 -14.24 6.26
C GLN A 66 18.70 -14.10 7.03
N ARG A 67 18.67 -13.47 8.20
CA ARG A 67 19.83 -13.27 9.08
C ARG A 67 19.92 -14.32 10.19
N GLY A 68 19.00 -15.28 10.22
CA GLY A 68 18.89 -16.26 11.32
C GLY A 68 18.26 -15.69 12.61
N GLU A 69 17.75 -14.47 12.57
CA GLU A 69 17.09 -13.80 13.69
C GLU A 69 15.58 -14.07 13.69
N ARG A 70 14.94 -13.88 14.84
CA ARG A 70 13.48 -14.09 14.98
C ARG A 70 12.76 -12.84 15.47
N VAL A 71 11.65 -12.53 14.82
CA VAL A 71 10.68 -11.52 15.28
C VAL A 71 9.49 -12.25 15.94
N PRO A 72 9.12 -11.94 17.20
CA PRO A 72 8.01 -12.60 17.87
C PRO A 72 6.68 -12.39 17.12
N PRO A 73 5.87 -13.45 16.88
CA PRO A 73 4.66 -13.36 16.09
C PRO A 73 3.56 -12.54 16.78
N PRO A 74 2.56 -12.03 16.01
CA PRO A 74 1.40 -11.38 16.60
C PRO A 74 0.50 -12.39 17.33
N ARG A 75 -0.26 -11.91 18.32
CA ARG A 75 -1.19 -12.76 19.08
C ARG A 75 -2.20 -13.43 18.14
N GLY A 76 -2.34 -14.75 18.27
CA GLY A 76 -3.32 -15.54 17.50
C GLY A 76 -2.91 -15.83 16.05
N LYS A 77 -1.67 -15.54 15.65
CA LYS A 77 -1.12 -15.85 14.33
C LYS A 77 0.24 -16.53 14.47
N GLN A 78 0.64 -17.32 13.48
CA GLN A 78 1.91 -18.03 13.45
C GLN A 78 3.09 -17.12 13.08
N SER A 79 2.83 -16.07 12.29
CA SER A 79 3.84 -15.12 11.83
C SER A 79 3.21 -13.77 11.44
N TRP A 80 4.04 -12.73 11.31
CA TRP A 80 3.62 -11.45 10.75
C TRP A 80 3.30 -11.58 9.26
N ARG A 81 4.00 -12.44 8.53
CA ARG A 81 3.68 -12.75 7.13
C ARG A 81 2.28 -13.33 6.97
N GLN A 82 1.83 -14.21 7.88
CA GLN A 82 0.45 -14.69 7.86
C GLN A 82 -0.55 -13.56 8.11
N ALA A 83 -0.21 -12.61 8.99
CA ALA A 83 -1.04 -11.43 9.24
C ALA A 83 -1.18 -10.55 8.00
N GLU A 84 -0.06 -10.34 7.32
CA GLU A 84 0.05 -9.56 6.10
C GLU A 84 -0.75 -10.18 4.94
N THR A 85 -0.62 -11.48 4.69
CA THR A 85 -1.34 -12.17 3.60
C THR A 85 -2.85 -11.97 3.70
N GLN A 86 -3.43 -12.06 4.91
CA GLN A 86 -4.85 -11.82 5.13
C GLN A 86 -5.26 -10.37 4.80
N GLN A 87 -4.38 -9.40 5.04
CA GLN A 87 -4.61 -8.02 4.63
C GLN A 87 -4.47 -7.86 3.11
N GLY A 88 -3.47 -8.48 2.50
CA GLY A 88 -3.25 -8.48 1.06
C GLY A 88 -4.49 -8.93 0.29
N GLU A 89 -5.12 -10.03 0.71
CA GLU A 89 -6.37 -10.52 0.10
C GLU A 89 -7.56 -9.56 0.24
N ARG A 90 -7.61 -8.78 1.32
CA ARG A 90 -8.61 -7.70 1.45
C ARG A 90 -8.31 -6.56 0.49
N ILE A 91 -7.04 -6.16 0.37
CA ILE A 91 -6.62 -5.07 -0.51
C ILE A 91 -6.86 -5.42 -1.99
N LYS A 92 -6.54 -6.66 -2.41
CA LYS A 92 -6.83 -7.16 -3.77
C LYS A 92 -8.31 -7.03 -4.13
N ARG A 93 -9.21 -7.42 -3.22
CA ARG A 93 -10.66 -7.24 -3.41
C ARG A 93 -11.03 -5.78 -3.61
N LEU A 94 -10.52 -4.87 -2.76
CA LEU A 94 -10.77 -3.44 -2.89
C LEU A 94 -10.24 -2.87 -4.22
N ILE A 95 -9.06 -3.29 -4.69
CA ILE A 95 -8.52 -2.88 -6.00
C ILE A 95 -9.50 -3.27 -7.11
N ASN A 96 -9.99 -4.51 -7.08
CA ASN A 96 -10.95 -4.99 -8.07
C ASN A 96 -12.28 -4.24 -8.00
N GLU A 97 -12.81 -3.96 -6.80
CA GLU A 97 -14.04 -3.18 -6.62
C GLU A 97 -13.91 -1.77 -7.20
N VAL A 98 -12.81 -1.08 -6.93
CA VAL A 98 -12.53 0.25 -7.48
C VAL A 98 -12.45 0.22 -9.01
N ALA A 99 -11.74 -0.77 -9.57
CA ALA A 99 -11.59 -0.90 -11.02
C ALA A 99 -12.91 -1.23 -11.73
N ILE A 100 -13.73 -2.12 -11.15
CA ILE A 100 -15.07 -2.45 -11.66
C ILE A 100 -15.99 -1.23 -11.60
N GLU A 101 -15.97 -0.47 -10.50
CA GLU A 101 -16.77 0.75 -10.41
C GLU A 101 -16.33 1.79 -11.45
N ALA A 102 -15.02 1.97 -11.65
CA ALA A 102 -14.47 2.88 -12.65
C ALA A 102 -14.99 2.55 -14.06
N GLU A 103 -14.85 1.28 -14.47
CA GLU A 103 -15.32 0.77 -15.77
C GLU A 103 -16.84 0.92 -15.92
N ARG A 104 -17.62 0.64 -14.88
CA ARG A 104 -19.08 0.82 -14.92
C ARG A 104 -19.48 2.28 -15.09
N CYS A 105 -18.80 3.20 -14.42
CA CYS A 105 -19.14 4.62 -14.45
C CYS A 105 -18.69 5.32 -15.74
N LEU A 106 -17.53 4.95 -16.29
CA LEU A 106 -16.99 5.52 -17.52
C LEU A 106 -16.36 4.42 -18.41
N PRO A 107 -17.17 3.56 -19.05
CA PRO A 107 -16.67 2.38 -19.78
C PRO A 107 -15.82 2.73 -21.01
N ALA A 108 -16.09 3.87 -21.66
CA ALA A 108 -15.27 4.35 -22.76
C ALA A 108 -13.89 4.88 -22.31
N ARG A 109 -13.72 5.17 -21.01
CA ARG A 109 -12.49 5.73 -20.44
C ARG A 109 -11.65 4.69 -19.71
N PHE A 110 -12.31 3.75 -19.03
CA PHE A 110 -11.65 2.77 -18.18
C PHE A 110 -11.91 1.35 -18.68
N ASP A 111 -10.83 0.68 -19.08
CA ASP A 111 -10.75 -0.77 -19.14
C ASP A 111 -10.13 -1.25 -17.82
N ARG A 112 -10.86 -2.06 -17.05
CA ARG A 112 -10.42 -2.43 -15.69
C ARG A 112 -9.08 -3.16 -15.67
N TYR A 113 -8.77 -3.95 -16.70
CA TYR A 113 -7.56 -4.76 -16.77
C TYR A 113 -6.35 -3.86 -17.05
N LYS A 114 -6.47 -2.98 -18.06
CA LYS A 114 -5.43 -2.02 -18.42
C LYS A 114 -5.18 -1.03 -17.29
N LEU A 115 -6.24 -0.54 -16.64
CA LEU A 115 -6.16 0.39 -15.53
C LEU A 115 -5.36 -0.18 -14.35
N VAL A 116 -5.67 -1.41 -13.93
CA VAL A 116 -4.96 -2.06 -12.83
C VAL A 116 -3.51 -2.34 -13.21
N GLN A 117 -3.24 -2.85 -14.42
CA GLN A 117 -1.88 -3.13 -14.88
C GLN A 117 -1.02 -1.85 -14.90
N GLN A 118 -1.52 -0.78 -15.53
CA GLN A 118 -0.80 0.50 -15.61
C GLN A 118 -0.53 1.09 -14.23
N THR A 119 -1.46 0.92 -13.28
CA THR A 119 -1.26 1.40 -11.92
C THR A 119 -0.18 0.59 -11.19
N ILE A 120 -0.14 -0.72 -11.40
CA ILE A 120 0.92 -1.59 -10.85
C ILE A 120 2.28 -1.18 -11.41
N ASP A 121 2.38 -1.03 -12.74
CA ASP A 121 3.62 -0.63 -13.41
C ASP A 121 4.10 0.75 -12.91
N HIS A 122 3.18 1.70 -12.73
CA HIS A 122 3.49 3.02 -12.18
C HIS A 122 3.99 2.96 -10.72
N CYS A 123 3.37 2.13 -9.87
CA CYS A 123 3.69 2.09 -8.44
C CYS A 123 4.91 1.23 -8.12
N CYS A 124 5.16 0.18 -8.90
CA CYS A 124 6.16 -0.85 -8.60
C CYS A 124 7.32 -0.86 -9.61
N GLY A 125 7.21 -0.16 -10.74
CA GLY A 125 8.24 -0.16 -11.79
C GLY A 125 9.59 0.44 -11.39
N ASN A 126 9.66 1.12 -10.24
CA ASN A 126 10.88 1.71 -9.67
C ASN A 126 11.23 1.13 -8.29
N ASP A 127 10.57 0.07 -7.83
CA ASP A 127 10.94 -0.55 -6.55
C ASP A 127 12.34 -1.17 -6.66
N GLU A 128 13.20 -0.92 -5.67
CA GLU A 128 14.53 -1.52 -5.65
C GLU A 128 14.44 -3.07 -5.68
N PRO A 129 15.38 -3.76 -6.38
CA PRO A 129 15.46 -5.22 -6.44
C PRO A 129 15.50 -5.90 -5.07
N ALA A 130 15.94 -5.19 -4.02
CA ALA A 130 16.02 -5.69 -2.66
C ALA A 130 14.65 -6.03 -2.04
N PHE A 131 13.55 -5.52 -2.61
CA PHE A 131 12.18 -5.70 -2.11
C PHE A 131 11.22 -6.33 -3.13
N SER A 132 11.66 -6.56 -4.37
CA SER A 132 10.83 -7.13 -5.43
C SER A 132 10.91 -8.66 -5.43
N GLY A 133 9.77 -9.33 -5.24
CA GLY A 133 9.60 -10.73 -5.63
C GLY A 133 9.72 -10.91 -7.16
N PRO A 134 9.86 -12.15 -7.66
CA PRO A 134 10.13 -12.40 -9.08
C PRO A 134 9.00 -11.90 -9.97
N THR A 135 9.28 -10.87 -10.78
CA THR A 135 8.40 -10.31 -11.79
C THR A 135 8.56 -11.05 -13.11
N SER A 136 7.84 -12.16 -13.29
CA SER A 136 7.73 -12.82 -14.60
C SER A 136 6.35 -13.42 -14.83
N GLY A 137 5.52 -12.70 -15.60
CA GLY A 137 4.49 -13.29 -16.46
C GLY A 137 3.02 -13.12 -16.06
N ARG A 138 2.22 -12.73 -17.07
CA ARG A 138 0.90 -13.28 -17.47
C ARG A 138 -0.40 -12.51 -17.11
N ASN A 139 -1.00 -11.96 -18.17
CA ASN A 139 -2.39 -12.02 -18.68
C ASN A 139 -3.62 -12.13 -17.76
N SER A 140 -3.53 -11.88 -16.45
CA SER A 140 -4.72 -11.74 -15.59
C SER A 140 -4.46 -10.82 -14.40
N ILE A 141 -5.46 -10.06 -13.95
CA ILE A 141 -5.35 -9.19 -12.76
C ILE A 141 -4.88 -9.99 -11.54
N GLY A 142 -5.41 -11.22 -11.37
CA GLY A 142 -4.99 -12.13 -10.30
C GLY A 142 -3.53 -12.59 -10.44
N GLY A 143 -3.05 -12.84 -11.66
CA GLY A 143 -1.66 -13.23 -11.92
C GLY A 143 -0.66 -12.11 -11.63
N VAL A 144 -1.02 -10.86 -11.91
CA VAL A 144 -0.15 -9.69 -11.68
C VAL A 144 -0.15 -9.28 -10.21
N GLN A 145 -1.30 -9.38 -9.52
CA GLN A 145 -1.41 -9.11 -8.08
C GLN A 145 -0.83 -10.24 -7.19
N MET A 146 -0.62 -11.44 -7.72
CA MET A 146 -0.17 -12.60 -6.95
C MET A 146 1.24 -12.42 -6.36
N TYR A 147 2.09 -11.61 -6.99
CA TYR A 147 3.49 -11.44 -6.60
C TYR A 147 3.74 -10.18 -5.78
N LEU A 148 2.71 -9.37 -5.53
CA LEU A 148 2.82 -8.13 -4.77
C LEU A 148 2.65 -8.37 -3.28
N ASP A 149 3.56 -7.81 -2.47
CA ASP A 149 3.38 -7.75 -1.02
C ASP A 149 2.23 -6.78 -0.64
N ALA A 150 1.77 -6.81 0.62
CA ALA A 150 0.63 -5.98 1.01
C ALA A 150 0.95 -4.48 1.01
N GLY A 151 2.22 -4.08 1.11
CA GLY A 151 2.67 -2.70 0.96
C GLY A 151 2.55 -2.20 -0.48
N GLN A 152 3.01 -3.00 -1.43
CA GLN A 152 2.85 -2.76 -2.87
C GLN A 152 1.37 -2.69 -3.24
N LEU A 153 0.57 -3.67 -2.82
CA LEU A 153 -0.88 -3.67 -3.04
C LEU A 153 -1.55 -2.41 -2.44
N TYR A 154 -1.13 -1.97 -1.26
CA TYR A 154 -1.65 -0.75 -0.64
C TYR A 154 -1.33 0.50 -1.47
N ARG A 155 -0.09 0.65 -1.96
CA ARG A 155 0.29 1.78 -2.83
C ARG A 155 -0.50 1.77 -4.13
N VAL A 156 -0.67 0.61 -4.74
CA VAL A 156 -1.52 0.43 -5.93
C VAL A 156 -2.94 0.87 -5.65
N LEU A 157 -3.55 0.42 -4.55
CA LEU A 157 -4.91 0.81 -4.18
C LEU A 157 -5.06 2.33 -4.00
N GLU A 158 -4.15 2.97 -3.27
CA GLU A 158 -4.25 4.41 -3.02
C GLU A 158 -4.00 5.25 -4.29
N SER A 159 -3.06 4.83 -5.14
CA SER A 159 -2.83 5.43 -6.46
C SER A 159 -4.05 5.30 -7.36
N LEU A 160 -4.66 4.10 -7.38
CA LEU A 160 -5.86 3.81 -8.15
C LEU A 160 -7.04 4.69 -7.69
N LYS A 161 -7.30 4.75 -6.39
CA LYS A 161 -8.35 5.63 -5.82
C LYS A 161 -8.11 7.10 -6.16
N ALA A 162 -6.86 7.56 -6.13
CA ALA A 162 -6.53 8.94 -6.46
C ALA A 162 -6.78 9.24 -7.95
N HIS A 163 -6.33 8.36 -8.84
CA HIS A 163 -6.52 8.53 -10.28
C HIS A 163 -7.99 8.44 -10.68
N VAL A 164 -8.66 7.32 -10.34
CA VAL A 164 -10.08 7.09 -10.67
C VAL A 164 -10.96 8.13 -10.01
N GLY A 165 -10.74 8.40 -8.72
CA GLY A 165 -11.54 9.37 -7.97
C GLY A 165 -11.46 10.77 -8.56
N ARG A 166 -10.29 11.19 -9.04
CA ARG A 166 -10.15 12.48 -9.73
C ARG A 166 -10.98 12.52 -11.02
N VAL A 167 -10.83 11.52 -11.89
CA VAL A 167 -11.52 11.47 -13.19
C VAL A 167 -13.04 11.39 -13.01
N LEU A 168 -13.53 10.61 -12.05
CA LEU A 168 -14.96 10.53 -11.75
C LEU A 168 -15.49 11.89 -11.27
N LEU A 169 -14.78 12.58 -10.38
CA LEU A 169 -15.18 13.90 -9.92
C LEU A 169 -15.17 14.95 -11.03
N GLU A 170 -14.20 14.91 -11.96
CA GLU A 170 -14.17 15.76 -13.17
C GLU A 170 -15.43 15.57 -14.05
N HIS A 171 -16.10 14.41 -13.96
CA HIS A 171 -17.35 14.11 -14.67
C HIS A 171 -18.60 14.29 -13.76
N GLY A 172 -18.45 14.89 -12.58
CA GLY A 172 -19.54 15.05 -11.61
C GLY A 172 -20.01 13.74 -10.95
N ILE A 173 -19.27 12.65 -11.09
CA ILE A 173 -19.61 11.33 -10.55
C ILE A 173 -18.93 11.13 -9.19
N ARG A 174 -19.72 10.79 -8.17
CA ARG A 174 -19.22 10.40 -6.85
C ARG A 174 -19.05 8.88 -6.76
N PRO A 175 -17.86 8.35 -6.45
CA PRO A 175 -17.67 6.91 -6.27
C PRO A 175 -18.43 6.39 -5.05
N ARG A 176 -18.90 5.14 -5.11
CA ARG A 176 -19.66 4.46 -4.04
C ARG A 176 -18.81 3.49 -3.24
N THR A 177 -17.83 2.84 -3.86
CA THR A 177 -17.02 1.77 -3.24
C THR A 177 -15.79 2.30 -2.50
N PHE A 178 -15.42 3.57 -2.71
CA PHE A 178 -14.25 4.15 -2.07
C PHE A 178 -14.37 5.65 -1.83
N ASN A 179 -13.61 6.13 -0.84
CA ASN A 179 -13.44 7.55 -0.60
C ASN A 179 -12.32 8.12 -1.48
N VAL A 180 -12.58 9.22 -2.18
CA VAL A 180 -11.57 9.92 -2.96
C VAL A 180 -10.53 10.57 -2.03
N PRO A 181 -9.22 10.30 -2.20
CA PRO A 181 -8.17 10.91 -1.39
C PRO A 181 -8.23 12.45 -1.44
N ALA A 182 -7.92 13.09 -0.31
CA ALA A 182 -7.99 14.55 -0.20
C ALA A 182 -7.11 15.29 -1.22
N SER A 183 -5.94 14.72 -1.56
CA SER A 183 -5.03 15.25 -2.58
C SER A 183 -5.67 15.29 -3.96
N ALA A 184 -6.44 14.26 -4.34
CA ALA A 184 -7.15 14.19 -5.61
C ALA A 184 -8.32 15.18 -5.65
N ARG A 185 -9.10 15.29 -4.56
CA ARG A 185 -10.22 16.26 -4.46
C ARG A 185 -9.76 17.71 -4.64
N ARG A 186 -8.65 18.08 -3.99
CA ARG A 186 -8.09 19.44 -4.07
C ARG A 186 -7.66 19.82 -5.48
N ARG A 187 -7.15 18.87 -6.27
CA ARG A 187 -6.73 19.13 -7.65
C ARG A 187 -7.90 19.49 -8.56
N VAL A 188 -9.04 18.82 -8.40
CA VAL A 188 -10.27 19.14 -9.16
C VAL A 188 -10.79 20.52 -8.77
N ALA A 189 -10.89 20.80 -7.46
CA ALA A 189 -11.34 22.11 -6.98
C ALA A 189 -10.47 23.28 -7.49
N ASN A 190 -9.15 23.07 -7.58
CA ASN A 190 -8.23 24.08 -8.12
C ASN A 190 -8.38 24.30 -9.64
N GLN A 191 -8.86 23.31 -10.39
CA GLN A 191 -9.16 23.48 -11.83
C GLN A 191 -10.46 24.26 -12.03
N GLU A 192 -11.48 24.01 -11.21
CA GLU A 192 -12.73 24.78 -11.24
C GLU A 192 -12.55 26.24 -10.81
N SER A 193 -11.55 26.54 -9.97
CA SER A 193 -11.25 27.91 -9.53
C SER A 193 -10.40 28.71 -10.55
N ALA A 194 -9.88 28.04 -11.58
CA ALA A 194 -9.02 28.62 -12.61
C ALA A 194 -9.71 28.72 -13.98
N ALA A 195 -10.97 28.27 -14.08
CA ALA A 195 -11.84 28.36 -15.26
C ALA A 195 -12.90 29.44 -15.04
#